data_AF-A0A1Q5MAS5-F1
#
_entry.id   AF-A0A1Q5MAS5-F1
#
_cell.length_a   1.000
_cell.length_b   1.000
_cell.length_c   1.000
_cell.angle_alpha   90.00
_cell.angle_beta   90.00
_cell.angle_gamma   90.00
#
_symmetry.space_group_name_H-M   'P 1'
#
loop_
_entity.id
_entity.type
_entity.pdbx_description
1 polymer ?
#
loop_
_entity_poly.entity_id
_entity_poly.type
_entity_poly.pdbx_seq_one_letter_code
_entity_poly.pdbx_strand_id
1 'polypeptide(L)'
;MGHPHLPTTEAAVAAVREVARAYELEMTVTDDIGADQTSRRASAGAFAVLDEGGALPHEAFVELGGTPVVTVQVFPEDDAKITVEGVEFNDIPRDSVPAFLRSVYGGTAHVKAKRFPAGRWLVVALPGDETYKELIARTMLSPWLVRSTRG
;
A
#
# COMPACT_ATOMS: atom_id res chain seq x y z
N MET A 1 18.04 2.01 -10.12
CA MET A 1 17.27 1.49 -11.27
C MET A 1 15.83 1.91 -11.01
N GLY A 2 15.20 2.61 -11.96
CA GLY A 2 13.85 3.12 -11.78
C GLY A 2 12.83 2.00 -11.66
N HIS A 3 11.77 2.24 -10.89
CA HIS A 3 10.62 1.35 -10.85
C HIS A 3 9.95 1.29 -12.24
N PRO A 4 9.37 0.14 -12.64
CA PRO A 4 8.63 0.07 -13.90
C PRO A 4 7.50 1.10 -13.85
N HIS A 5 7.40 1.94 -14.88
CA HIS A 5 6.34 2.94 -14.95
C HIS A 5 5.00 2.27 -15.21
N LEU A 6 4.02 2.55 -14.38
CA LEU A 6 2.67 2.00 -14.37
C LEU A 6 1.73 3.15 -14.69
N PRO A 7 1.35 3.37 -15.97
CA PRO A 7 0.60 4.55 -16.37
C PRO A 7 -0.89 4.49 -16.02
N THR A 8 -1.41 3.33 -15.62
CA THR A 8 -2.82 3.11 -15.29
C THR A 8 -2.99 2.32 -14.00
N THR A 9 -4.15 2.46 -13.36
CA THR A 9 -4.51 1.67 -12.17
C THR A 9 -4.55 0.17 -12.48
N GLU A 10 -5.04 -0.21 -13.67
CA GLU A 10 -4.98 -1.59 -14.19
C GLU A 10 -3.54 -2.12 -14.29
N ALA A 11 -2.60 -1.31 -14.78
CA ALA A 11 -1.19 -1.71 -14.84
C ALA A 11 -0.63 -1.96 -13.44
N ALA A 12 -1.03 -1.14 -12.46
CA ALA A 12 -0.64 -1.33 -11.07
C ALA A 12 -1.23 -2.60 -10.46
N VAL A 13 -2.53 -2.86 -10.66
CA VAL A 13 -3.17 -4.10 -10.19
C VAL A 13 -2.53 -5.34 -10.82
N ALA A 14 -2.21 -5.29 -12.12
CA ALA A 14 -1.50 -6.37 -12.80
C ALA A 14 -0.10 -6.60 -12.20
N ALA A 15 0.65 -5.53 -11.91
CA ALA A 15 1.95 -5.63 -11.27
C ALA A 15 1.86 -6.19 -9.83
N VAL A 16 0.84 -5.79 -9.06
CA VAL A 16 0.55 -6.35 -7.73
C VAL A 16 0.20 -7.83 -7.83
N ARG A 17 -0.55 -8.24 -8.84
CA ARG A 17 -0.90 -9.65 -9.08
C ARG A 17 0.33 -10.52 -9.34
N GLU A 18 1.31 -9.99 -10.08
CA GLU A 18 2.58 -10.69 -10.27
C GLU A 18 3.36 -10.85 -8.96
N VAL A 19 3.32 -9.85 -8.07
CA VAL A 19 3.91 -9.98 -6.73
C VAL A 19 3.16 -11.02 -5.90
N ALA A 20 1.83 -10.97 -5.88
CA ALA A 20 1.01 -11.94 -5.16
C ALA A 20 1.33 -13.38 -5.59
N ARG A 21 1.43 -13.61 -6.90
CA ARG A 21 1.84 -14.90 -7.47
C ARG A 21 3.25 -15.33 -7.06
N ALA A 22 4.21 -14.40 -7.05
CA ALA A 22 5.60 -14.69 -6.71
C ALA A 22 5.80 -15.10 -5.24
N TYR A 23 4.94 -14.62 -4.34
CA TYR A 23 4.98 -14.93 -2.91
C TYR A 23 3.85 -15.86 -2.45
N GLU A 24 3.11 -16.46 -3.39
CA GLU A 24 2.00 -17.39 -3.13
C GLU A 24 0.92 -16.79 -2.19
N LEU A 25 0.62 -15.51 -2.38
CA LEU A 25 -0.34 -14.76 -1.58
C LEU A 25 -1.77 -14.92 -2.13
N GLU A 26 -2.74 -14.98 -1.23
CA GLU A 26 -4.13 -14.76 -1.60
C GLU A 26 -4.32 -13.30 -1.97
N MET A 27 -4.96 -13.03 -3.10
CA MET A 27 -5.20 -11.67 -3.59
C MET A 27 -6.68 -11.51 -3.93
N THR A 28 -7.31 -10.53 -3.30
CA THR A 28 -8.66 -10.06 -3.61
C THR A 28 -8.54 -8.67 -4.21
N VAL A 29 -9.16 -8.46 -5.36
CA VAL A 29 -9.25 -7.13 -5.99
C VAL A 29 -10.69 -6.69 -5.96
N THR A 30 -10.91 -5.48 -5.49
CA THR A 30 -12.16 -4.77 -5.55
C THR A 30 -11.92 -3.50 -6.37
N ASP A 31 -12.29 -3.55 -7.64
CA ASP A 31 -12.47 -2.36 -8.47
C ASP A 31 -13.76 -1.67 -8.07
N ASP A 32 -13.68 -0.43 -7.57
CA ASP A 32 -14.88 0.38 -7.33
C ASP A 32 -15.30 0.97 -8.69
N ILE A 33 -15.93 0.15 -9.54
CA ILE A 33 -16.75 0.63 -10.65
C ILE A 33 -17.96 1.30 -9.99
N GLY A 34 -17.90 2.63 -9.83
CA GLY A 34 -18.86 3.39 -9.05
C GLY A 34 -20.31 2.96 -9.26
N ALA A 35 -20.86 2.24 -8.27
CA ALA A 35 -22.28 2.13 -7.94
C ALA A 35 -22.43 1.23 -6.70
N ASP A 36 -22.92 1.81 -5.61
CA ASP A 36 -23.43 1.14 -4.41
C ASP A 36 -22.53 0.08 -3.78
N GLN A 37 -21.75 0.45 -2.75
CA GLN A 37 -21.89 -0.11 -1.39
C GLN A 37 -21.23 0.77 -0.31
N THR A 38 -22.10 1.36 0.52
CA THR A 38 -21.91 1.66 1.95
C THR A 38 -21.03 2.85 2.36
N SER A 39 -21.71 4.00 2.51
CA SER A 39 -21.73 4.82 3.72
C SER A 39 -20.47 4.86 4.62
N ARG A 40 -19.54 5.77 4.32
CA ARG A 40 -18.88 6.56 5.38
C ARG A 40 -18.64 8.01 4.95
N ARG A 41 -19.50 8.88 5.47
CA ARG A 41 -19.43 10.33 5.41
C ARG A 41 -18.07 10.86 5.90
N ALA A 42 -17.31 11.54 5.05
CA ALA A 42 -16.41 12.64 5.41
C ALA A 42 -15.90 13.40 4.15
N SER A 43 -16.64 14.43 3.75
CA SER A 43 -16.17 15.68 3.11
C SER A 43 -14.89 15.67 2.24
N ALA A 44 -15.07 15.66 0.92
CA ALA A 44 -14.26 16.42 -0.05
C ALA A 44 -15.16 16.61 -1.27
N GLY A 45 -15.69 17.80 -1.52
CA GLY A 45 -14.98 18.84 -2.27
C GLY A 45 -15.63 18.92 -3.65
N ALA A 46 -16.60 19.82 -3.79
CA ALA A 46 -17.47 19.93 -4.96
C ALA A 46 -16.75 20.51 -6.19
N PHE A 47 -15.75 19.84 -6.77
CA PHE A 47 -15.13 20.21 -8.05
C PHE A 47 -14.47 19.02 -8.80
N ALA A 48 -15.08 17.83 -8.77
CA ALA A 48 -14.64 16.76 -9.67
C ALA A 48 -15.03 17.14 -11.11
N VAL A 49 -14.04 17.57 -11.89
CA VAL A 49 -14.16 17.82 -13.32
C VAL A 49 -14.44 16.48 -13.99
N LEU A 50 -15.69 16.29 -14.41
CA LEU A 50 -16.12 15.18 -15.22
C LEU A 50 -15.44 15.34 -16.59
N ASP A 51 -14.45 14.49 -16.90
CA ASP A 51 -13.95 14.35 -18.25
C ASP A 51 -15.11 13.86 -19.15
N GLU A 52 -15.13 14.33 -20.40
CA GLU A 52 -16.24 14.21 -21.37
C GLU A 52 -16.58 12.76 -21.80
N GLY A 53 -15.97 11.76 -21.16
CA GLY A 53 -16.23 10.32 -21.31
C GLY A 53 -16.96 9.63 -20.14
N GLY A 54 -17.30 10.33 -19.04
CA GLY A 54 -18.18 9.80 -17.99
C GLY A 54 -17.68 8.60 -17.18
N ALA A 55 -16.38 8.28 -17.23
CA ALA A 55 -15.78 7.31 -16.33
C ALA A 55 -15.38 8.02 -15.02
N LEU A 56 -15.91 7.57 -13.89
CA LEU A 56 -15.39 7.98 -12.58
C LEU A 56 -13.90 7.60 -12.51
N PRO A 57 -13.05 8.41 -11.87
CA PRO A 57 -11.67 8.03 -11.60
C PRO A 57 -11.66 6.68 -10.86
N HIS A 58 -11.11 5.64 -11.50
CA HIS A 58 -11.14 4.29 -10.97
C HIS A 58 -10.12 4.13 -9.84
N GLU A 59 -10.60 4.20 -8.60
CA GLU A 59 -9.84 3.70 -7.45
C GLU A 59 -9.83 2.16 -7.49
N ALA A 60 -8.66 1.57 -7.28
CA ALA A 60 -8.53 0.11 -7.18
C ALA A 60 -8.10 -0.27 -5.76
N PHE A 61 -8.87 -1.14 -5.11
CA PHE A 61 -8.53 -1.69 -3.81
C PHE A 61 -8.07 -3.13 -3.94
N VAL A 62 -6.89 -3.43 -3.43
CA VAL A 62 -6.31 -4.78 -3.41
C VAL A 62 -6.05 -5.18 -1.98
N GLU A 63 -6.53 -6.35 -1.61
CA GLU A 63 -6.19 -7.01 -0.36
C GLU A 63 -5.29 -8.22 -0.64
N LEU A 64 -4.13 -8.24 0.00
CA LEU A 64 -3.18 -9.33 -0.03
C LEU A 64 -3.23 -10.04 1.32
N GLY A 65 -3.78 -11.26 1.29
CA GLY A 65 -3.77 -12.18 2.41
C GLY A 65 -2.37 -12.72 2.69
N GLY A 66 -2.26 -13.49 3.76
CA GLY A 66 -0.99 -14.07 4.22
C GLY A 66 -0.43 -13.37 5.46
N THR A 67 0.88 -13.47 5.66
CA THR A 67 1.57 -12.87 6.81
C THR A 67 2.82 -12.14 6.30
N PRO A 68 2.80 -10.80 6.21
CA PRO A 68 1.78 -9.88 6.72
C PRO A 68 0.54 -9.75 5.82
N VAL A 69 -0.58 -9.36 6.41
CA VAL A 69 -1.75 -8.85 5.68
C VAL A 69 -1.44 -7.43 5.21
N VAL A 70 -1.63 -7.20 3.91
CA VAL A 70 -1.37 -5.91 3.27
C VAL A 70 -2.57 -5.49 2.44
N THR A 71 -2.98 -4.23 2.57
CA THR A 71 -3.95 -3.62 1.65
C THR A 71 -3.28 -2.54 0.82
N VAL A 72 -3.67 -2.42 -0.44
CA VAL A 72 -3.17 -1.44 -1.39
C VAL A 72 -4.37 -0.75 -2.01
N GLN A 73 -4.49 0.55 -1.82
CA GLN A 73 -5.46 1.40 -2.50
C GLN A 73 -4.70 2.24 -3.52
N VAL A 74 -5.01 2.08 -4.80
CA VAL A 74 -4.38 2.82 -5.90
C VAL A 74 -5.33 3.94 -6.33
N PHE A 75 -4.82 5.17 -6.34
CA PHE A 75 -5.55 6.36 -6.73
C PHE A 75 -5.27 6.70 -8.21
N PRO A 76 -6.17 7.44 -8.87
CA PRO A 76 -5.98 7.88 -10.25
C PRO A 76 -4.85 8.91 -10.39
N GLU A 77 -4.46 9.58 -9.31
CA GLU A 77 -3.45 10.65 -9.26
C GLU A 77 -1.98 10.16 -9.24
N ASP A 78 -1.74 8.91 -9.67
CA ASP A 78 -0.42 8.26 -9.72
C ASP A 78 0.20 7.90 -8.35
N ASP A 79 -0.59 7.98 -7.29
CA ASP A 79 -0.20 7.58 -5.95
C ASP A 79 -1.05 6.40 -5.43
N ALA A 80 -0.60 5.85 -4.30
CA ALA A 80 -1.20 4.73 -3.65
C ALA A 80 -1.04 4.84 -2.14
N LYS A 81 -2.02 4.29 -1.43
CA LYS A 81 -1.96 4.04 0.00
C LYS A 81 -1.73 2.56 0.24
N ILE A 82 -0.69 2.23 1.01
CA ILE A 82 -0.39 0.85 1.41
C ILE A 82 -0.55 0.72 2.92
N THR A 83 -1.32 -0.24 3.38
CA THR A 83 -1.43 -0.56 4.80
C THR A 83 -0.82 -1.92 5.10
N VAL A 84 0.23 -1.97 5.91
CA VAL A 84 0.89 -3.21 6.34
C VAL A 84 0.55 -3.48 7.79
N GLU A 85 -0.23 -4.53 8.09
CA GLU A 85 -0.60 -4.90 9.46
C GLU A 85 -1.20 -3.74 10.30
N GLY A 86 -1.91 -2.82 9.61
CA GLY A 86 -2.49 -1.61 10.19
C GLY A 86 -1.53 -0.41 10.31
N VAL A 87 -0.34 -0.47 9.71
CA VAL A 87 0.56 0.69 9.53
C VAL A 87 0.31 1.28 8.14
N GLU A 88 -0.21 2.50 8.10
CA GLU A 88 -0.60 3.19 6.88
C GLU A 88 0.57 3.98 6.30
N PHE A 89 0.89 3.73 5.04
CA PHE A 89 1.81 4.49 4.21
C PHE A 89 1.00 5.19 3.14
N ASN A 90 1.02 6.53 3.13
CA ASN A 90 0.32 7.34 2.14
C ASN A 90 1.32 7.88 1.11
N ASP A 91 0.81 8.43 0.01
CA ASP A 91 1.61 9.12 -1.01
C ASP A 91 2.72 8.23 -1.61
N ILE A 92 2.49 6.92 -1.73
CA ILE A 92 3.41 6.00 -2.39
C ILE A 92 3.22 6.12 -3.89
N PRO A 93 4.23 6.48 -4.70
CA PRO A 93 4.11 6.47 -6.15
C PRO A 93 3.64 5.10 -6.62
N ARG A 94 2.69 5.08 -7.55
CA ARG A 94 2.12 3.86 -8.10
C ARG A 94 3.21 2.91 -8.60
N ASP A 95 4.24 3.46 -9.23
CA ASP A 95 5.42 2.76 -9.73
C ASP A 95 6.20 2.03 -8.61
N SER A 96 6.25 2.61 -7.40
CA SER A 96 6.95 2.04 -6.24
C SER A 96 6.18 0.92 -5.55
N VAL A 97 4.87 0.76 -5.81
CA VAL A 97 4.01 -0.24 -5.16
C VAL A 97 4.55 -1.67 -5.28
N PRO A 98 4.92 -2.20 -6.47
CA PRO A 98 5.40 -3.57 -6.57
C PRO A 98 6.73 -3.79 -5.84
N ALA A 99 7.60 -2.78 -5.83
CA ALA A 99 8.86 -2.84 -5.10
C ALA A 99 8.63 -2.82 -3.59
N PHE A 100 7.67 -2.02 -3.12
CA PHE A 100 7.25 -1.96 -1.73
C PHE A 100 6.76 -3.32 -1.24
N LEU A 101 5.85 -3.95 -1.98
CA LEU A 101 5.33 -5.27 -1.64
C LEU A 101 6.44 -6.33 -1.62
N ARG A 102 7.33 -6.32 -2.61
CA ARG A 102 8.51 -7.21 -2.63
C ARG A 102 9.42 -7.00 -1.42
N SER A 103 9.60 -5.77 -0.95
CA SER A 103 10.39 -5.49 0.26
C SER A 103 9.70 -5.99 1.53
N VAL A 104 8.38 -5.87 1.62
CA VAL A 104 7.59 -6.38 2.75
C VAL A 104 7.65 -7.91 2.82
N TYR A 105 7.27 -8.59 1.73
CA TYR A 105 7.22 -10.06 1.69
C TYR A 105 8.61 -10.71 1.56
N GLY A 106 9.58 -10.00 0.97
CA GLY A 106 10.97 -10.43 0.87
C GLY A 106 11.79 -10.27 2.15
N GLY A 107 11.21 -9.69 3.22
CA GLY A 107 11.84 -9.60 4.54
C GLY A 107 12.90 -8.50 4.70
N THR A 108 12.93 -7.50 3.81
CA THR A 108 13.77 -6.30 3.97
C THR A 108 13.07 -5.26 4.87
N ALA A 109 11.74 -5.30 4.95
CA ALA A 109 10.97 -4.53 5.90
C ALA A 109 11.32 -4.93 7.34
N HIS A 110 11.52 -3.93 8.21
CA HIS A 110 11.87 -4.17 9.61
C HIS A 110 11.29 -3.09 10.52
N VAL A 111 11.03 -3.48 11.77
CA VAL A 111 10.62 -2.56 12.82
C VAL A 111 11.85 -2.04 13.52
N LYS A 112 12.03 -0.72 13.47
CA LYS A 112 13.05 0.01 14.21
C LYS A 112 12.44 0.56 15.49
N ALA A 113 12.97 0.17 16.64
CA ALA A 113 12.61 0.76 17.92
C ALA A 113 13.60 1.87 18.30
N LYS A 114 13.11 2.97 18.87
CA LYS A 114 13.96 4.00 19.48
C LYS A 114 13.51 4.23 20.92
N ARG A 115 14.48 4.37 21.81
CA ARG A 115 14.24 4.61 23.24
C ARG A 115 13.94 6.09 23.55
N PHE A 116 14.42 7.02 22.72
CA PHE A 116 14.17 8.46 22.92
C PHE A 116 14.15 9.28 21.60
N PRO A 117 13.01 9.91 21.23
CA PRO A 117 11.68 9.70 21.81
C PRO A 117 11.26 8.22 21.67
N ALA A 118 10.50 7.73 22.64
CA ALA A 118 10.04 6.34 22.63
C ALA A 118 9.09 6.13 21.45
N GLY A 119 9.41 5.18 20.58
CA GLY A 119 8.59 4.88 19.43
C GLY A 119 9.08 3.67 18.66
N ARG A 120 8.22 3.16 17.78
CA ARG A 120 8.52 2.06 16.88
C ARG A 120 8.10 2.49 15.48
N TRP A 121 8.95 2.27 14.50
CA TRP A 121 8.68 2.61 13.11
C TRP A 121 8.84 1.38 12.25
N LEU A 122 7.89 1.17 11.34
CA LEU A 122 8.07 0.21 10.27
C LEU A 122 8.85 0.88 9.16
N VAL A 123 10.00 0.30 8.82
CA VAL A 123 10.91 0.79 7.78
C VAL A 123 10.87 -0.19 6.63
N VAL A 124 10.56 0.30 5.42
CA VAL A 124 10.52 -0.47 4.18
C VAL A 124 11.51 0.16 3.21
N ALA A 125 12.66 -0.49 3.03
CA ALA A 125 13.68 -0.05 2.09
C ALA A 125 13.42 -0.68 0.72
N LEU A 126 13.30 0.15 -0.32
CA LEU A 126 13.11 -0.29 -1.70
C LEU A 126 14.47 -0.43 -2.41
N PRO A 127 14.54 -1.29 -3.45
CA PRO A 127 15.67 -1.27 -4.36
C PRO A 127 15.78 0.09 -5.04
N GLY A 128 16.89 0.81 -4.87
CA GLY A 128 17.09 2.13 -5.47
C GLY A 128 17.27 3.29 -4.49
N ASP A 129 17.51 3.00 -3.20
CA ASP A 129 17.76 3.97 -2.10
C ASP A 129 16.49 4.65 -1.54
N GLU A 130 15.32 4.40 -2.12
CA GLU A 130 14.05 4.88 -1.57
C GLU A 130 13.68 4.11 -0.30
N THR A 131 13.32 4.81 0.76
CA THR A 131 12.96 4.20 2.05
C THR A 131 11.73 4.88 2.63
N TYR A 132 10.70 4.07 2.87
CA TYR A 132 9.49 4.50 3.56
C TYR A 132 9.58 4.15 5.04
N LYS A 133 9.14 5.07 5.89
CA LYS A 133 9.22 4.91 7.33
C LYS A 133 8.01 5.53 8.00
N GLU A 134 7.19 4.68 8.62
CA GLU A 134 5.98 5.12 9.30
C GLU A 134 5.93 4.71 10.76
N LEU A 135 5.31 5.56 11.58
CA LEU A 135 5.14 5.31 13.01
C LEU A 135 4.11 4.21 13.23
N ILE A 136 4.47 3.21 14.02
CA ILE A 136 3.52 2.20 14.46
C ILE A 136 2.70 2.80 15.61
N ALA A 137 1.54 3.35 15.28
CA ALA A 137 0.64 3.98 16.25
C ALA A 137 0.01 2.96 17.23
N ARG A 138 -0.02 1.67 16.86
CA ARG A 138 -0.63 0.61 17.68
C ARG A 138 0.24 0.25 18.88
N THR A 139 -0.38 0.19 20.06
CA THR A 139 0.26 -0.26 21.30
C THR A 139 0.68 -1.73 21.23
N MET A 140 -0.16 -2.58 20.60
CA MET A 140 0.13 -3.99 20.36
C MET A 140 0.64 -4.21 18.94
N LEU A 141 1.82 -4.82 18.83
CA LEU A 141 2.38 -5.26 17.57
C LEU A 141 1.73 -6.60 17.18
N SER A 142 1.46 -6.78 15.89
CA SER A 142 1.10 -8.09 15.38
C SER A 142 2.29 -9.07 15.45
N PRO A 143 2.05 -10.39 15.40
CA PRO A 143 3.13 -11.38 15.42
C PRO A 143 4.20 -11.13 14.34
N TRP A 144 3.81 -10.70 13.15
CA TRP A 144 4.74 -10.37 12.08
C TRP A 144 5.59 -9.14 12.41
N LEU A 145 4.99 -8.08 12.97
CA LEU A 145 5.72 -6.89 13.39
C LEU A 145 6.73 -7.21 14.50
N VAL A 146 6.36 -8.07 15.45
CA VAL A 146 7.29 -8.54 16.51
C VAL A 146 8.47 -9.29 15.90
N ARG A 147 8.22 -10.24 15.00
CA ARG A 147 9.28 -11.00 14.29
C ARG A 147 10.21 -10.08 13.49
N SER A 148 9.66 -9.01 12.92
CA SER A 148 10.40 -8.08 12.06
C SER A 148 11.15 -7.01 12.86
N THR A 149 11.09 -7.04 14.20
CA THR A 149 11.91 -6.15 15.04
C THR A 149 13.39 -6.45 14.87
N ARG A 150 14.17 -5.40 14.60
CA ARG A 150 15.63 -5.44 14.67
C ARG A 150 16.07 -4.64 15.89
N GLY A 151 16.76 -5.32 16.81
CA GLY A 151 17.31 -4.75 18.04
C GLY A 151 18.58 -3.95 17.80
#